data_AF-A0A7J6BKQ9-F1
#
_entry.id   AF-A0A7J6BKQ9-F1
#
_cell.length_a   1.000
_cell.length_b   1.000
_cell.length_c   1.000
_cell.angle_alpha   90.00
_cell.angle_beta   90.00
_cell.angle_gamma   90.00
#
_symmetry.space_group_name_H-M   'P 1'
#
loop_
_entity.id
_entity.type
_entity.pdbx_description
1 polymer ?
#
loop_
_entity_poly.entity_id
_entity_poly.type
_entity_poly.pdbx_seq_one_letter_code
_entity_poly.pdbx_strand_id
1 'polypeptide(L)'
;MSSPRELEAAEYLKKHKIIELMDNLTSMLFFYRPDRPREFLIDQLEKLKVSKVHPGNPPCLFNESNLDALFGILDPSHQGFITYSQYKEALKTLGIKNFNELPEGASDDRISQETFIREATEGLVGSAATFQL
;
A
#
# COMPACT_ATOMS: atom_id res chain seq x y z
N MET A 1 16.23 25.47 -14.69
CA MET A 1 16.97 24.91 -13.53
C MET A 1 16.16 25.25 -12.31
N SER A 2 15.82 24.26 -11.48
CA SER A 2 15.06 24.50 -10.24
C SER A 2 15.90 25.32 -9.26
N SER A 3 15.25 26.22 -8.50
CA SER A 3 15.93 27.01 -7.48
C SER A 3 16.37 26.13 -6.30
N PRO A 4 17.38 26.53 -5.50
CA PRO A 4 17.77 25.80 -4.30
C PRO A 4 16.60 25.54 -3.34
N ARG A 5 15.68 26.50 -3.19
CA ARG A 5 14.47 26.35 -2.37
C ARG A 5 13.48 25.32 -2.93
N GLU A 6 13.36 25.22 -4.24
CA GLU A 6 12.50 24.21 -4.87
C GLU A 6 13.05 22.80 -4.64
N LEU A 7 14.38 22.63 -4.67
CA LEU A 7 15.04 21.37 -4.36
C LEU A 7 14.81 20.96 -2.90
N GLU A 8 15.04 21.86 -1.95
CA GLU A 8 14.81 21.61 -0.52
C GLU A 8 13.35 21.22 -0.25
N ALA A 9 12.39 21.93 -0.86
CA ALA A 9 10.97 21.60 -0.73
C ALA A 9 10.65 20.22 -1.31
N ALA A 10 11.18 19.88 -2.49
CA ALA A 10 10.97 18.57 -3.11
C ALA A 10 11.57 17.43 -2.27
N GLU A 11 12.77 17.64 -1.71
CA GLU A 11 13.40 16.69 -0.79
C GLU A 11 12.59 16.50 0.48
N TYR A 12 12.07 17.59 1.06
CA TYR A 12 11.18 17.51 2.21
C TYR A 12 9.95 16.67 1.90
N LEU A 13 9.20 17.00 0.83
CA LEU A 13 8.00 16.26 0.42
C LEU A 13 8.29 14.77 0.22
N LYS A 14 9.43 14.44 -0.41
CA LYS A 14 9.86 13.06 -0.67
C LYS A 14 10.28 12.32 0.60
N LYS A 15 11.15 12.91 1.41
CA LYS A 15 11.64 12.34 2.69
C LYS A 15 10.46 11.94 3.58
N HIS A 16 9.45 12.79 3.54
CA HIS A 16 8.29 12.69 4.39
C HIS A 16 7.11 11.96 3.73
N LYS A 17 7.21 11.56 2.46
CA LYS A 17 6.14 10.88 1.72
C LYS A 17 4.80 11.63 1.74
N ILE A 18 4.85 12.96 1.64
CA ILE A 18 3.64 13.83 1.71
C ILE A 18 2.71 13.56 0.53
N ILE A 19 3.28 13.32 -0.64
CA ILE A 19 2.50 13.05 -1.85
C ILE A 19 1.72 11.75 -1.69
N GLU A 20 2.37 10.69 -1.20
CA GLU A 20 1.74 9.39 -0.95
C GLU A 20 0.62 9.47 0.10
N LEU A 21 0.81 10.29 1.15
CA LEU A 21 -0.25 10.56 2.12
C LEU A 21 -1.47 11.20 1.46
N MET A 22 -1.26 12.22 0.62
CA MET A 22 -2.34 12.90 -0.10
C MET A 22 -3.04 11.98 -1.11
N ASP A 23 -2.29 11.16 -1.84
CA ASP A 23 -2.83 10.17 -2.78
C ASP A 23 -3.71 9.15 -2.05
N ASN A 24 -3.28 8.67 -0.88
CA ASN A 24 -4.08 7.73 -0.09
C ASN A 24 -5.37 8.38 0.43
N LEU A 25 -5.28 9.56 1.05
CA LEU A 25 -6.45 10.27 1.59
C LEU A 25 -7.47 10.62 0.50
N THR A 26 -7.00 11.08 -0.66
CA THR A 26 -7.88 11.39 -1.80
C THR A 26 -8.50 10.12 -2.38
N SER A 27 -7.75 9.03 -2.51
CA SER A 27 -8.27 7.73 -2.94
C SER A 27 -9.37 7.22 -2.00
N MET A 28 -9.18 7.35 -0.68
CA MET A 28 -10.20 6.99 0.32
C MET A 28 -11.48 7.83 0.15
N LEU A 29 -11.37 9.14 -0.12
CA LEU A 29 -12.55 9.98 -0.37
C LEU A 29 -13.32 9.52 -1.61
N PHE A 30 -12.62 9.22 -2.71
CA PHE A 30 -13.27 8.76 -3.94
C PHE A 30 -13.95 7.39 -3.79
N PHE A 31 -13.34 6.50 -2.99
CA PHE A 31 -13.85 5.17 -2.73
C PHE A 31 -15.04 5.19 -1.77
N TYR A 32 -14.87 5.73 -0.55
CA TYR A 32 -15.88 5.69 0.49
C TYR A 32 -17.01 6.71 0.31
N ARG A 33 -16.75 7.81 -0.42
CA ARG A 33 -17.70 8.92 -0.67
C ARG A 33 -18.49 9.31 0.58
N PRO A 34 -17.81 9.66 1.69
CA PRO A 34 -18.48 9.97 2.94
C PRO A 34 -19.33 11.24 2.82
N ASP A 35 -20.48 11.27 3.50
CA ASP A 35 -21.36 12.47 3.56
C ASP A 35 -20.65 13.68 4.18
N ARG A 36 -19.65 13.44 5.03
CA ARG A 36 -18.84 14.46 5.71
C ARG A 36 -17.34 14.26 5.45
N PRO A 37 -16.84 14.66 4.27
CA PRO A 37 -15.45 14.42 3.85
C PRO A 37 -14.39 14.93 4.83
N ARG A 38 -14.60 16.12 5.40
CA ARG A 38 -13.65 16.72 6.34
C ARG A 38 -13.53 15.92 7.63
N GLU A 39 -14.65 15.50 8.21
CA GLU A 39 -14.67 14.70 9.45
C GLU A 39 -14.02 13.33 9.21
N PHE A 40 -14.32 12.71 8.07
CA PHE A 40 -13.69 11.47 7.65
C PHE A 40 -12.16 11.58 7.54
N LEU A 41 -11.64 12.62 6.86
CA LEU A 41 -10.20 12.82 6.74
C LEU A 41 -9.51 13.03 8.09
N ILE A 42 -10.14 13.75 9.01
CA ILE A 42 -9.61 13.95 10.37
C ILE A 42 -9.49 12.61 11.09
N ASP A 43 -10.54 11.78 11.06
CA ASP A 43 -10.52 10.44 11.65
C ASP A 43 -9.43 9.53 11.04
N GLN A 44 -9.25 9.55 9.71
CA GLN A 44 -8.17 8.80 9.06
C GLN A 44 -6.77 9.27 9.50
N LEU A 45 -6.56 10.58 9.62
CA LEU A 45 -5.30 11.16 10.09
C LEU A 45 -5.04 10.84 11.57
N GLU A 46 -6.07 10.83 12.41
CA GLU A 46 -5.98 10.43 13.81
C GLU A 46 -5.60 8.95 13.95
N LYS A 47 -6.22 8.07 13.17
CA LYS A 47 -5.87 6.65 13.09
C LYS A 47 -4.42 6.44 12.63
N LEU A 48 -3.98 7.16 11.60
CA LEU A 48 -2.57 7.15 11.16
C LEU A 48 -1.61 7.63 12.26
N LYS A 49 -2.01 8.60 13.07
CA LYS A 49 -1.19 9.10 14.17
C LYS A 49 -1.06 8.06 15.29
N VAL A 50 -2.13 7.34 15.61
CA VAL A 50 -2.14 6.28 16.64
C VAL A 50 -1.33 5.06 16.19
N SER A 51 -1.41 4.68 14.90
CA SER A 51 -0.63 3.57 14.34
C SER A 51 0.90 3.82 14.33
N LYS A 52 1.35 5.04 14.65
CA LYS A 52 2.78 5.34 14.89
C LYS A 52 3.27 4.81 16.22
N VAL A 53 2.44 4.85 17.26
CA VAL A 53 2.80 4.47 18.64
C VAL A 53 2.67 2.97 18.85
N HIS A 54 1.68 2.37 18.17
CA HIS A 54 1.50 0.93 18.11
C HIS A 54 1.61 0.52 16.65
N PRO A 55 2.70 -0.18 16.24
CA PRO A 55 2.80 -0.75 14.90
C PRO A 55 1.71 -1.82 14.74
N GLY A 56 0.52 -1.37 14.36
CA GLY A 56 -0.65 -2.15 13.99
C GLY A 56 -1.22 -1.58 12.70
N ASN A 57 -2.37 -2.11 12.24
CA ASN A 57 -2.97 -1.81 10.94
C ASN A 57 -3.16 -0.30 10.70
N PRO A 58 -2.27 0.36 9.92
CA PRO A 58 -2.52 1.74 9.51
C PRO A 58 -3.75 1.75 8.60
N PRO A 59 -4.55 2.82 8.59
CA PRO A 59 -5.67 2.91 7.65
C PRO A 59 -5.14 2.84 6.22
N CYS A 60 -5.48 1.74 5.57
CA CYS A 60 -5.15 1.42 4.19
C CYS A 60 -6.47 1.28 3.43
N LEU A 61 -6.46 1.65 2.15
CA LEU A 61 -7.59 1.42 1.26
C LEU A 61 -7.88 -0.08 1.10
N PHE A 62 -6.82 -0.89 1.07
CA PHE A 62 -6.90 -2.32 0.87
C PHE A 62 -6.83 -3.05 2.21
N ASN A 63 -7.75 -3.98 2.42
CA ASN A 63 -7.75 -4.93 3.52
C ASN A 63 -7.48 -6.35 3.01
N GLU A 64 -7.37 -7.30 3.93
CA GLU A 64 -7.11 -8.72 3.62
C GLU A 64 -8.14 -9.30 2.64
N SER A 65 -9.43 -8.98 2.79
CA SER A 65 -10.46 -9.45 1.85
C SER A 65 -10.29 -8.91 0.42
N ASN A 66 -9.72 -7.70 0.27
CA ASN A 66 -9.37 -7.17 -1.06
C ASN A 66 -8.20 -7.94 -1.67
N LEU A 67 -7.23 -8.35 -0.84
CA LEU A 67 -6.08 -9.16 -1.28
C LEU A 67 -6.51 -10.57 -1.67
N ASP A 68 -7.40 -11.20 -0.90
CA ASP A 68 -8.01 -12.49 -1.23
C ASP A 68 -8.74 -12.44 -2.57
N ALA A 69 -9.57 -11.40 -2.77
CA ALA A 69 -10.28 -11.22 -4.02
C ALA A 69 -9.32 -11.00 -5.21
N LEU A 70 -8.27 -10.20 -5.02
CA LEU A 70 -7.24 -9.99 -6.05
C LEU A 70 -6.50 -11.28 -6.38
N PHE A 71 -6.15 -12.09 -5.38
CA PHE A 71 -5.51 -13.39 -5.61
C PHE A 71 -6.43 -14.32 -6.41
N GLY A 72 -7.73 -14.39 -6.06
CA GLY A 72 -8.71 -15.18 -6.80
C GLY A 72 -8.88 -14.75 -8.27
N ILE A 73 -8.70 -13.46 -8.58
CA ILE A 73 -8.69 -12.96 -9.97
C ILE A 73 -7.44 -13.44 -10.72
N LEU A 74 -6.29 -13.53 -10.03
CA LEU A 74 -5.01 -13.94 -10.62
C LEU A 74 -4.86 -15.46 -10.74
N ASP A 75 -5.56 -16.22 -9.91
CA ASP A 75 -5.70 -17.68 -9.98
C ASP A 75 -7.14 -18.10 -10.34
N PRO A 76 -7.58 -17.88 -11.59
CA PRO A 76 -8.91 -18.30 -12.04
C PRO A 76 -9.09 -19.83 -12.07
N SER A 77 -7.99 -20.58 -12.04
CA SER A 77 -7.97 -22.04 -12.02
C SER A 77 -8.13 -22.66 -10.63
N HIS A 78 -8.04 -21.86 -9.57
CA HIS A 78 -7.98 -22.32 -8.18
C HIS A 78 -6.88 -23.37 -7.96
N GLN A 79 -5.73 -23.19 -8.60
CA GLN A 79 -4.56 -24.08 -8.44
C GLN A 79 -3.79 -23.81 -7.13
N GLY A 80 -4.09 -22.71 -6.44
CA GLY A 80 -3.52 -22.31 -5.15
C GLY A 80 -2.22 -21.52 -5.23
N PHE A 81 -1.81 -21.12 -6.45
CA PHE A 81 -0.61 -20.32 -6.67
C PHE A 81 -0.75 -19.38 -7.88
N ILE A 82 0.01 -18.29 -7.85
CA ILE A 82 0.21 -17.35 -8.96
C ILE A 82 1.67 -17.35 -9.40
N THR A 83 1.92 -16.93 -10.63
CA THR A 83 3.29 -16.78 -11.15
C THR A 83 3.98 -15.57 -10.55
N TYR A 84 5.31 -15.54 -10.64
CA TYR A 84 6.12 -14.41 -10.20
C TYR A 84 5.80 -13.13 -10.98
N SER A 85 5.44 -13.25 -12.26
CA SER A 85 5.00 -12.10 -13.06
C SER A 85 3.69 -11.51 -12.55
N GLN A 86 2.70 -12.36 -12.25
CA GLN A 86 1.42 -11.96 -11.69
C GLN A 86 1.57 -11.30 -10.31
N TYR A 87 2.41 -11.88 -9.44
CA TYR A 87 2.77 -11.29 -8.15
C TYR A 87 3.28 -9.85 -8.31
N LYS A 88 4.27 -9.62 -9.18
CA LYS A 88 4.84 -8.28 -9.39
C LYS A 88 3.82 -7.29 -9.93
N GLU A 89 2.98 -7.72 -10.88
CA GLU A 89 1.96 -6.86 -11.47
C GLU A 89 0.87 -6.51 -10.46
N ALA A 90 0.47 -7.47 -9.62
CA ALA A 90 -0.49 -7.27 -8.55
C ALA A 90 0.00 -6.24 -7.53
N LEU A 91 1.24 -6.39 -7.04
CA LEU A 91 1.81 -5.44 -6.08
C LEU A 91 1.94 -4.03 -6.67
N LYS A 92 2.33 -3.91 -7.95
CA LYS A 92 2.34 -2.61 -8.65
C LYS A 92 0.96 -2.00 -8.78
N THR A 93 -0.06 -2.81 -9.07
CA THR A 93 -1.46 -2.39 -9.15
C THR A 93 -1.98 -1.88 -7.82
N LEU A 94 -1.53 -2.48 -6.71
CA LEU A 94 -1.80 -2.02 -5.34
C LEU A 94 -1.00 -0.76 -4.95
N GLY A 95 -0.15 -0.23 -5.85
CA GLY A 95 0.68 0.95 -5.60
C GLY A 95 1.93 0.68 -4.77
N ILE A 96 2.27 -0.60 -4.52
CA ILE A 96 3.44 -1.00 -3.73
C ILE A 96 4.69 -0.90 -4.61
N LYS A 97 5.54 0.07 -4.30
CA LYS A 97 6.77 0.35 -5.09
C LYS A 97 7.99 -0.46 -4.64
N ASN A 98 8.04 -0.79 -3.35
CA ASN A 98 9.12 -1.57 -2.75
C ASN A 98 8.51 -2.87 -2.21
N PHE A 99 8.90 -3.99 -2.79
CA PHE A 99 8.43 -5.32 -2.41
C PHE A 99 9.57 -6.33 -2.48
N ASN A 100 9.38 -7.49 -1.86
CA ASN A 100 10.34 -8.57 -1.93
C ASN A 100 10.42 -9.12 -3.37
N GLU A 101 11.60 -9.04 -4.00
CA GLU A 101 11.88 -9.58 -5.33
C GLU A 101 12.18 -11.09 -5.32
N LEU A 102 12.33 -11.68 -4.13
CA LEU A 102 12.57 -13.10 -3.93
C LEU A 102 11.61 -13.67 -2.87
N PRO A 103 10.28 -13.59 -3.08
CA PRO A 103 9.33 -14.18 -2.17
C PRO A 103 9.43 -15.72 -2.19
N GLU A 104 8.91 -16.34 -1.15
CA GLU A 104 8.81 -17.79 -1.07
C GLU A 104 8.00 -18.35 -2.27
N GLY A 105 8.54 -19.36 -2.95
CA GLY A 105 7.96 -19.91 -4.17
C GLY A 105 8.34 -19.20 -5.47
N ALA A 106 9.09 -18.09 -5.43
CA ALA A 106 9.56 -17.40 -6.63
C ALA A 106 10.46 -18.27 -7.53
N SER A 107 11.33 -19.10 -6.93
CA SER A 107 12.23 -20.00 -7.68
C SER A 107 11.48 -21.04 -8.50
N ASP A 108 10.30 -21.45 -8.05
CA ASP A 108 9.46 -22.45 -8.72
C ASP A 108 8.34 -21.80 -9.57
N ASP A 109 8.31 -20.46 -9.65
CA ASP A 109 7.25 -19.67 -10.28
C ASP A 109 5.85 -19.98 -9.71
N ARG A 110 5.79 -20.30 -8.41
CA ARG A 110 4.58 -20.72 -7.69
C ARG A 110 4.50 -20.01 -6.35
N ILE A 111 3.93 -18.81 -6.36
CA ILE A 111 3.72 -18.03 -5.15
C ILE A 111 2.33 -18.38 -4.60
N SER A 112 2.30 -18.89 -3.37
CA SER A 112 1.05 -19.26 -2.70
C SER A 112 0.23 -18.03 -2.31
N GLN A 113 -1.07 -18.25 -2.05
CA GLN A 113 -1.94 -17.21 -1.52
C GLN A 113 -1.40 -16.62 -0.21
N GLU A 114 -0.93 -17.48 0.70
CA GLU A 114 -0.35 -17.05 1.97
C GLU A 114 0.85 -16.13 1.78
N THR A 115 1.80 -16.52 0.91
CA THR A 115 2.97 -15.69 0.61
C THR A 115 2.56 -14.37 -0.02
N PHE A 116 1.63 -14.39 -0.98
CA PHE A 116 1.13 -13.17 -1.61
C PHE A 116 0.50 -12.21 -0.60
N ILE A 117 -0.41 -12.70 0.26
CA ILE A 117 -1.11 -11.87 1.24
C ILE A 117 -0.11 -11.27 2.24
N ARG A 118 0.85 -12.07 2.72
CA ARG A 118 1.91 -11.62 3.65
C ARG A 118 2.71 -10.47 3.03
N GLU A 119 3.29 -10.70 1.85
CA GLU A 119 4.14 -9.72 1.14
C GLU A 119 3.35 -8.46 0.74
N ALA A 120 2.10 -8.61 0.28
CA ALA A 120 1.24 -7.49 -0.05
C ALA A 120 0.88 -6.67 1.19
N THR A 121 0.56 -7.32 2.31
CA THR A 121 0.26 -6.64 3.58
C THR A 121 1.47 -5.86 4.08
N GLU A 122 2.65 -6.47 4.08
CA GLU A 122 3.90 -5.79 4.45
C GLU A 122 4.19 -4.59 3.52
N GLY A 123 4.01 -4.76 2.21
CA GLY A 123 4.19 -3.69 1.23
C GLY A 123 3.20 -2.53 1.39
N LEU A 124 1.94 -2.83 1.72
CA LEU A 124 0.90 -1.84 2.00
C LEU A 124 1.19 -1.09 3.30
N VAL A 125 1.63 -1.78 4.35
CA VAL A 125 2.07 -1.15 5.61
C VAL A 125 3.27 -0.25 5.36
N GLY A 126 4.28 -0.70 4.60
CA GLY A 126 5.44 0.12 4.24
C GLY A 126 5.10 1.35 3.39
N SER A 127 4.04 1.25 2.59
CA SER A 127 3.51 2.36 1.79
C SER A 127 2.68 3.35 2.63
N ALA A 128 1.87 2.84 3.57
CA ALA A 128 1.03 3.63 4.46
C ALA A 128 1.81 4.27 5.63
N ALA A 129 2.94 3.65 6.04
CA ALA A 129 3.87 4.20 7.01
C ALA A 129 4.55 5.45 6.44
N THR A 130 3.88 6.58 6.63
CA THR A 130 4.35 7.91 6.26
C THR A 130 4.91 8.61 7.50
N PHE A 131 6.14 9.11 7.34
CA PHE A 131 6.97 9.96 8.23
C PHE A 131 7.75 9.34 9.40
N GLN A 132 9.09 9.41 9.27
CA GLN A 132 10.02 9.72 10.37
C GLN A 132 10.02 11.25 10.62
N LEU A 133 10.10 11.66 11.89
CA LEU A 133 10.37 13.04 12.31
C LEU A 133 11.82 13.42 11.97
#